data_AF-A0A5S3XYA5-F1
#
_entry.id   AF-A0A5S3XYA5-F1
#
_cell.length_a   1.000
_cell.length_b   1.000
_cell.length_c   1.000
_cell.angle_alpha   90.00
_cell.angle_beta   90.00
_cell.angle_gamma   90.00
#
_symmetry.space_group_name_H-M   'P 1'
#
loop_
_entity.id
_entity.type
_entity.pdbx_description
1 polymer ?
#
loop_
_entity_poly.entity_id
_entity_poly.type
_entity_poly.pdbx_seq_one_letter_code
_entity_poly.pdbx_strand_id
1 'polypeptide(L)'
;FSENGKQLAYLSASNAPNPYRNHKLNIMTWRTKKSEMIASDFDRSIQNPTWIGSSKLAMSYDDFGKRKLATISTSGKIKDLTDTVSGSTLGRPYLSG
;
A
#
# COMPACT_ATOMS: atom_id res chain seq x y z
N PHE A 1 1.99 3.60 10.36
CA PHE A 1 0.66 3.73 10.98
C PHE A 1 -0.16 4.74 10.20
N SER A 2 -1.49 4.67 10.26
CA SER A 2 -2.37 5.74 9.81
C SER A 2 -2.11 7.02 10.60
N GLU A 3 -2.49 8.18 10.07
CA GLU A 3 -2.27 9.50 10.70
C GLU A 3 -2.84 9.57 12.13
N ASN A 4 -3.98 8.92 12.35
CA ASN A 4 -4.63 8.83 13.66
C ASN A 4 -4.11 7.70 14.57
N GLY A 5 -3.08 6.94 14.15
CA GLY A 5 -2.49 5.83 14.89
C GLY A 5 -3.37 4.59 15.09
N LYS A 6 -4.61 4.58 14.59
CA LYS A 6 -5.56 3.48 14.83
C LYS A 6 -5.30 2.25 13.97
N GLN A 7 -4.65 2.42 12.83
CA GLN A 7 -4.44 1.36 11.84
C GLN A 7 -2.95 1.19 11.52
N LEU A 8 -2.53 -0.07 11.40
CA LEU A 8 -1.21 -0.45 10.93
C LEU A 8 -1.35 -1.12 9.57
N ALA A 9 -0.71 -0.55 8.56
CA ALA A 9 -0.56 -1.20 7.26
C ALA A 9 0.78 -1.93 7.22
N TYR A 10 0.77 -3.17 6.73
CA TYR A 10 1.97 -3.99 6.61
C TYR A 10 1.84 -4.97 5.45
N LEU A 11 2.99 -5.41 4.94
CA LEU A 11 3.07 -6.39 3.86
C LEU A 11 3.25 -7.80 4.44
N SER A 12 2.60 -8.79 3.84
CA SER A 12 2.82 -10.20 4.12
C SER A 12 3.05 -10.98 2.83
N ALA A 13 3.95 -11.97 2.87
CA ALA A 13 4.07 -12.99 1.81
C ALA A 13 3.36 -14.28 2.24
N SER A 14 2.85 -15.04 1.27
CA SER A 14 2.35 -16.40 1.53
C SER A 14 3.50 -17.37 1.78
N ASN A 15 3.26 -18.45 2.54
CA ASN A 15 4.25 -19.49 2.83
C ASN A 15 4.22 -20.69 1.84
N ALA A 16 3.53 -20.58 0.70
CA ALA A 16 3.41 -21.65 -0.29
C ALA A 16 4.75 -21.93 -0.98
N PRO A 17 5.13 -23.15 -1.41
CA PRO A 17 6.46 -23.47 -1.98
C PRO A 17 6.76 -22.88 -3.38
N ASN A 18 6.23 -21.70 -3.72
CA ASN A 18 6.45 -21.00 -4.98
C ASN A 18 7.68 -20.07 -4.90
N PRO A 19 8.61 -20.10 -5.88
CA PRO A 19 9.72 -19.16 -5.95
C PRO A 19 9.29 -17.70 -6.14
N TYR A 20 8.13 -17.44 -6.76
CA TYR A 20 7.59 -16.09 -6.90
C TYR A 20 6.42 -15.86 -5.94
N ARG A 21 6.54 -14.85 -5.07
CA ARG A 21 5.54 -14.53 -4.04
C ARG A 21 5.19 -13.05 -4.10
N ASN A 22 3.92 -12.77 -4.36
CA ASN A 22 3.41 -11.41 -4.25
C ASN A 22 3.27 -11.01 -2.80
N HIS A 23 3.82 -9.85 -2.44
CA HIS A 23 3.50 -9.20 -1.18
C HIS A 23 2.08 -8.68 -1.23
N LYS A 24 1.28 -9.05 -0.22
CA LYS A 24 -0.10 -8.62 -0.05
C LYS A 24 -0.18 -7.58 1.05
N LEU A 25 -1.02 -6.57 0.84
CA LEU A 25 -1.27 -5.53 1.82
C LEU A 25 -2.32 -5.99 2.83
N ASN A 26 -1.96 -5.89 4.11
CA ASN A 26 -2.87 -6.11 5.22
C ASN A 26 -2.99 -4.82 6.04
N ILE A 27 -4.17 -4.63 6.61
CA ILE A 27 -4.45 -3.54 7.54
C ILE A 27 -4.94 -4.14 8.85
N MET A 28 -4.20 -3.84 9.92
CA MET A 28 -4.56 -4.22 11.27
C MET A 28 -5.13 -3.03 12.04
N THR A 29 -6.28 -3.25 12.68
CA THR A 29 -6.81 -2.33 13.69
C THR A 29 -6.00 -2.51 14.98
N TRP A 30 -5.26 -1.47 15.38
CA TRP A 30 -4.26 -1.59 16.46
C TRP A 30 -4.85 -1.99 17.81
N ARG A 31 -6.06 -1.50 18.12
CA ARG A 31 -6.76 -1.76 19.39
C ARG A 31 -7.21 -3.21 19.53
N THR A 32 -7.74 -3.80 18.45
CA THR A 32 -8.34 -5.14 18.47
C THR A 32 -7.39 -6.22 17.96
N LYS A 33 -6.26 -5.82 17.36
CA LYS A 33 -5.34 -6.70 16.62
C LYS A 33 -6.00 -7.46 15.46
N LYS A 34 -7.23 -7.07 15.08
CA LYS A 34 -7.90 -7.65 13.93
C LYS A 34 -7.20 -7.18 12.66
N SER A 35 -6.72 -8.12 11.85
CA SER A 35 -6.08 -7.85 10.57
C SER A 35 -6.95 -8.34 9.42
N GLU A 36 -6.98 -7.53 8.36
CA GLU A 36 -7.73 -7.82 7.13
C GLU A 36 -6.81 -7.65 5.93
N MET A 37 -6.85 -8.63 5.02
CA MET A 37 -6.15 -8.55 3.74
C MET A 37 -6.98 -7.69 2.79
N ILE A 38 -6.41 -6.59 2.29
CA ILE A 38 -7.15 -5.58 1.54
C ILE A 38 -7.00 -5.75 0.03
N ALA A 39 -5.90 -6.38 -0.41
CA ALA A 39 -5.56 -6.57 -1.82
C ALA A 39 -5.51 -8.06 -2.20
N SER A 40 -6.49 -8.86 -1.77
CA SER A 40 -6.51 -10.31 -2.06
C SER A 40 -6.42 -10.59 -3.55
N ASP A 41 -7.16 -9.83 -4.35
CA ASP A 41 -7.37 -10.10 -5.79
C ASP A 41 -6.32 -9.42 -6.68
N PHE A 42 -5.42 -8.62 -6.09
CA PHE A 42 -4.35 -7.95 -6.84
C PHE A 42 -3.22 -8.92 -7.17
N ASP A 43 -2.99 -9.18 -8.44
CA ASP A 43 -2.07 -10.22 -8.94
C ASP A 43 -0.61 -9.76 -9.07
N ARG A 44 -0.28 -8.53 -8.66
CA ARG A 44 1.08 -8.00 -8.58
C ARG A 44 1.56 -7.84 -7.14
N SER A 45 2.88 -7.81 -6.96
CA SER A 45 3.50 -7.64 -5.65
C SER A 45 3.46 -6.17 -5.22
N ILE A 46 2.82 -5.88 -4.08
CA ILE A 46 2.72 -4.52 -3.54
C ILE A 46 4.03 -4.12 -2.87
N GLN A 47 4.47 -2.90 -3.11
CA GLN A 47 5.67 -2.30 -2.55
C GLN A 47 5.36 -0.93 -1.91
N ASN A 48 6.14 -0.57 -0.89
CA ASN A 48 6.16 0.75 -0.23
C ASN A 48 4.77 1.35 0.12
N PRO A 49 3.85 0.62 0.76
CA PRO A 49 2.53 1.16 1.10
C PRO A 49 2.66 2.32 2.09
N THR A 50 2.14 3.48 1.71
CA THR A 50 2.21 4.72 2.50
C THR A 50 0.82 5.30 2.69
N TRP A 51 0.46 5.66 3.91
CA TRP A 51 -0.82 6.31 4.19
C TRP A 51 -0.84 7.72 3.58
N ILE A 52 -1.90 8.02 2.82
CA ILE A 52 -2.12 9.34 2.19
C ILE A 52 -3.44 9.98 2.67
N GLY A 53 -4.00 9.43 3.74
CA GLY A 53 -5.23 9.83 4.40
C GLY A 53 -5.68 8.75 5.38
N SER A 54 -6.84 8.94 6.00
CA SER A 54 -7.35 7.99 7.02
C SER A 54 -7.84 6.65 6.46
N SER A 55 -8.16 6.57 5.17
CA SER A 55 -8.75 5.38 4.53
C SER A 55 -8.13 5.04 3.18
N LYS A 56 -6.96 5.63 2.86
CA LYS A 56 -6.30 5.49 1.57
C LYS A 56 -4.80 5.41 1.72
N LEU A 57 -4.19 4.53 0.93
CA LEU A 57 -2.75 4.36 0.82
C LEU A 57 -2.30 4.55 -0.62
N ALA A 58 -1.13 5.13 -0.81
CA ALA A 58 -0.36 5.03 -2.04
C ALA A 58 0.51 3.76 -1.98
N MET A 59 0.71 3.12 -3.12
CA MET A 59 1.56 1.95 -3.26
C MET A 59 2.25 1.95 -4.62
N SER A 60 3.39 1.27 -4.69
CA SER A 60 4.08 0.94 -5.94
C SER A 60 3.95 -0.55 -6.24
N TYR A 61 4.03 -0.91 -7.51
CA TYR A 61 4.15 -2.29 -7.96
C TYR A 61 4.90 -2.35 -9.29
N ASP A 62 5.42 -3.53 -9.63
CA ASP A 62 6.05 -3.77 -10.91
C ASP A 62 5.11 -4.56 -11.82
N ASP A 63 5.00 -4.12 -13.07
CA ASP A 63 4.22 -4.76 -14.11
C ASP A 63 5.05 -4.81 -15.40
N PHE A 64 5.34 -6.02 -15.87
CA PHE A 64 6.22 -6.26 -17.03
C PHE A 64 7.55 -5.48 -16.98
N GLY A 65 8.18 -5.41 -15.80
CA GLY A 65 9.46 -4.71 -15.60
C GLY A 65 9.34 -3.18 -15.48
N LYS A 66 8.13 -2.62 -15.53
CA LYS A 66 7.88 -1.19 -15.32
C LYS A 66 7.30 -0.96 -13.93
N ARG A 67 7.87 0.00 -13.20
CA ARG A 67 7.32 0.43 -11.92
C ARG A 67 6.12 1.35 -12.14
N LYS A 68 5.00 1.01 -11.52
CA LYS A 68 3.74 1.77 -11.55
C LYS A 68 3.36 2.27 -10.16
N LEU A 69 2.58 3.35 -10.10
CA LEU A 69 2.00 3.89 -8.88
C LEU A 69 0.48 3.76 -8.89
N ALA A 70 -0.07 3.35 -7.76
CA ALA A 70 -1.50 3.25 -7.54
C ALA A 70 -1.88 3.74 -6.15
N THR A 71 -3.17 3.98 -5.97
CA THR A 71 -3.80 4.13 -4.66
C THR A 71 -4.67 2.94 -4.37
N ILE A 72 -4.77 2.58 -3.09
CA ILE A 72 -5.68 1.55 -2.59
C ILE A 72 -6.44 2.10 -1.39
N SER A 73 -7.76 1.91 -1.35
CA SER A 73 -8.57 2.20 -0.17
C SER A 73 -8.44 1.08 0.87
N THR A 74 -8.77 1.37 2.13
CA THR A 74 -8.91 0.34 3.18
C THR A 74 -10.01 -0.69 2.88
N SER A 75 -10.83 -0.46 1.85
CA SER A 75 -11.85 -1.40 1.35
C SER A 75 -11.40 -2.21 0.12
N GLY A 76 -10.14 -2.07 -0.32
CA GLY A 76 -9.58 -2.86 -1.42
C GLY A 76 -9.77 -2.27 -2.81
N LYS A 77 -10.35 -1.06 -2.93
CA LYS A 77 -10.50 -0.40 -4.24
C LYS A 77 -9.15 0.16 -4.68
N ILE A 78 -8.60 -0.41 -5.75
CA ILE A 78 -7.36 0.04 -6.38
C ILE A 78 -7.69 1.03 -7.50
N LYS A 79 -6.91 2.11 -7.58
CA LYS A 79 -6.94 3.07 -8.68
C LYS A 79 -5.51 3.37 -9.10
N ASP A 80 -5.15 3.02 -10.33
CA ASP A 80 -3.88 3.40 -10.92
C ASP A 80 -3.79 4.92 -11.05
N LEU A 81 -2.65 5.48 -10.64
CA LEU A 81 -2.40 6.92 -10.74
C LEU A 81 -1.71 7.26 -12.06
N THR A 82 -0.67 6.51 -12.43
CA THR A 82 0.13 6.72 -13.66
C THR A 82 1.24 5.66 -13.76
N ASP A 83 1.71 5.40 -14.98
CA ASP A 83 2.95 4.66 -15.29
C ASP A 83 4.18 5.59 -15.41
N THR A 84 3.95 6.91 -15.41
CA THR A 84 4.96 7.95 -15.50
C THR A 84 5.10 8.61 -14.14
N VAL A 85 6.14 8.23 -13.39
CA VAL A 85 6.49 8.87 -12.10
C VAL A 85 7.05 10.27 -12.35
N SER A 86 6.19 11.20 -12.74
CA SER A 86 6.45 12.64 -12.64
C SER A 86 6.04 13.07 -11.23
N GLY A 87 7.03 13.38 -10.38
CA GLY A 87 6.88 13.69 -8.97
C GLY A 87 6.03 14.92 -8.68
N SER A 88 4.71 14.77 -8.71
CA SER A 88 3.77 15.78 -8.26
C SER A 88 3.35 15.49 -6.81
N THR A 89 4.19 15.97 -5.90
CA THR A 89 3.80 16.58 -4.61
C THR A 89 2.76 15.84 -3.77
N LEU A 90 3.20 14.87 -2.98
CA LEU A 90 2.54 14.59 -1.70
C LEU A 90 3.45 15.10 -0.57
N GLY A 91 3.23 16.36 -0.21
CA GLY A 91 3.82 17.00 0.97
C GLY A 91 5.32 17.27 0.89
N ARG A 92 5.70 18.51 0.61
CA ARG A 92 6.90 19.06 1.26
C ARG A 92 6.44 19.54 2.64
N PRO A 93 6.67 18.79 3.74
CA PRO A 93 6.59 19.39 5.06
C PRO A 93 7.72 20.42 5.14
N TYR A 94 7.37 21.69 5.37
CA TYR A 94 8.34 22.63 5.91
C TYR A 94 8.67 22.14 7.32
N LEU A 95 9.85 21.53 7.47
CA LEU A 95 10.47 21.41 8.78
C LEU A 95 11.37 22.62 8.97
N SER A 96 11.11 23.30 10.09
CA SER A 96 11.96 24.26 10.80
C SER A 96 11.80 25.73 10.42
N GLY A 97 11.46 26.53 11.45
CA GLY A 97 11.92 27.91 11.57
C GLY A 97 13.36 27.97 12.09
#